data_AF-A0A948DQS2-F1
#
_entry.id   AF-A0A948DQS2-F1
#
_cell.length_a   1.000
_cell.length_b   1.000
_cell.length_c   1.000
_cell.angle_alpha   90.00
_cell.angle_beta   90.00
_cell.angle_gamma   90.00
#
_symmetry.space_group_name_H-M   'P 1'
#
loop_
_entity.id
_entity.type
_entity.pdbx_description
1 polymer ?
#
loop_
_entity_poly.entity_id
_entity_poly.type
_entity_poly.pdbx_seq_one_letter_code
_entity_poly.pdbx_strand_id
1 'polypeptide(L)'
;MTREGAKARGKDTTIKHFGRVFKQKGVDMIRILLISISCFLCFTTATFSVAAETQWGVGLSGGSEGITGFNLSVGNYYRVPEREVLIVRNRGIHEEELPVVYFLAQRARVSPEAVVDLRLRGMNWMDITLKFGLSPDIYYVPVKSGKEGPPYGNAYGYYKKHPKKEWKKMKFKDEDIVNQVNLKFISEHHRYTPEQ
;
A
#
# COMPACT_ATOMS: atom_id res chain seq x y z
N MET A 1 96.56 -46.83 -35.23
CA MET A 1 95.42 -47.60 -35.79
C MET A 1 94.45 -47.74 -34.63
N THR A 2 93.32 -47.06 -34.53
CA THR A 2 92.20 -46.94 -35.49
C THR A 2 91.39 -45.66 -35.24
N ARG A 3 90.83 -45.10 -36.33
CA ARG A 3 89.78 -44.08 -36.37
C ARG A 3 88.42 -44.70 -36.04
N GLU A 4 87.51 -43.89 -35.47
CA GLU A 4 86.04 -43.81 -35.67
C GLU A 4 85.38 -43.34 -34.35
N GLY A 5 84.36 -42.49 -34.30
CA GLY A 5 83.51 -41.93 -35.33
C GLY A 5 82.86 -40.64 -34.83
N ALA A 6 82.65 -39.70 -35.75
CA ALA A 6 81.89 -38.48 -35.56
C ALA A 6 80.63 -38.55 -36.43
N LYS A 7 79.46 -38.82 -35.85
CA LYS A 7 78.17 -38.40 -36.44
C LYS A 7 77.02 -38.56 -35.45
N ALA A 8 76.04 -37.65 -35.56
CA ALA A 8 74.72 -37.63 -34.91
C ALA A 8 74.61 -36.85 -33.59
N ARG A 9 74.70 -35.51 -33.65
CA ARG A 9 74.23 -34.61 -32.58
C ARG A 9 73.53 -33.36 -33.12
N GLY A 10 72.51 -33.53 -33.96
CA GLY A 10 71.83 -32.40 -34.62
C GLY A 10 70.33 -32.50 -34.87
N LYS A 11 69.67 -33.63 -34.59
CA LYS A 11 68.22 -33.80 -34.90
C LYS A 11 67.29 -33.81 -33.68
N ASP A 12 67.82 -34.03 -32.47
CA ASP A 12 67.00 -34.23 -31.26
C ASP A 12 66.58 -32.92 -30.56
N THR A 13 67.33 -31.83 -30.76
CA THR A 13 67.08 -30.54 -30.10
C THR A 13 65.90 -29.78 -30.69
N THR A 14 65.68 -29.87 -32.01
CA THR A 14 64.64 -29.11 -32.73
C THR A 14 63.24 -29.67 -32.46
N ILE A 15 63.09 -30.99 -32.35
CA ILE A 15 61.80 -31.65 -32.07
C ILE A 15 61.33 -31.35 -30.64
N LYS A 16 62.26 -31.34 -29.67
CA LYS A 16 61.96 -31.01 -28.27
C LYS A 16 61.55 -29.55 -28.08
N HIS A 17 62.10 -28.62 -28.86
CA HIS A 17 61.73 -27.21 -28.75
C HIS A 17 60.34 -26.94 -29.35
N PHE A 18 59.99 -27.59 -30.47
CA PHE A 18 58.70 -27.41 -31.15
C PHE A 18 57.53 -27.99 -30.33
N GLY A 19 57.71 -29.17 -29.73
CA GLY A 19 56.70 -29.79 -28.86
C GLY A 19 56.43 -28.99 -27.57
N ARG A 20 57.43 -28.27 -27.05
CA ARG A 20 57.28 -27.43 -25.85
C ARG A 20 56.47 -26.16 -26.14
N VAL A 21 56.66 -25.55 -27.32
CA VAL A 21 55.90 -24.37 -27.77
C VAL A 21 54.43 -24.71 -28.04
N PHE A 22 54.14 -25.86 -28.65
CA PHE A 22 52.75 -26.31 -28.87
C PHE A 22 52.03 -26.64 -27.55
N LYS A 23 52.72 -27.27 -26.60
CA LYS A 23 52.17 -27.56 -25.26
C LYS A 23 51.88 -26.28 -24.47
N GLN A 24 52.72 -25.25 -24.61
CA GLN A 24 52.55 -23.97 -23.92
C GLN A 24 51.40 -23.14 -24.52
N LYS A 25 51.29 -23.05 -25.85
CA LYS A 25 50.17 -22.39 -26.52
C LYS A 25 48.81 -23.04 -26.20
N GLY A 26 48.77 -24.37 -26.05
CA GLY A 26 47.55 -25.09 -25.65
C GLY A 26 47.13 -24.82 -24.20
N VAL A 27 48.09 -24.73 -23.27
CA VAL A 27 47.82 -24.41 -21.86
C VAL A 27 47.34 -22.96 -21.70
N ASP A 28 47.92 -22.03 -22.46
CA ASP A 28 47.51 -20.62 -22.44
C ASP A 28 46.11 -20.45 -23.07
N MET A 29 45.80 -21.18 -24.15
CA MET A 29 44.47 -21.18 -24.77
C MET A 29 43.39 -21.79 -23.86
N ILE A 30 43.71 -22.86 -23.10
CA ILE A 30 42.81 -23.44 -22.10
C ILE A 30 42.59 -22.47 -20.92
N ARG A 31 43.63 -21.76 -20.48
CA ARG A 31 43.49 -20.73 -19.42
C ARG A 31 42.63 -19.56 -19.86
N ILE A 32 42.79 -19.09 -21.10
CA ILE A 32 41.97 -18.00 -21.67
C ILE A 32 40.51 -18.45 -21.82
N LEU A 33 40.26 -19.69 -22.25
CA LEU A 33 38.91 -20.26 -22.35
C LEU A 33 38.24 -20.45 -20.98
N LEU A 34 39.00 -20.85 -19.96
CA LEU A 34 38.48 -21.00 -18.59
C LEU A 34 38.17 -19.64 -17.94
N ILE A 35 38.96 -18.60 -18.23
CA ILE A 35 38.70 -17.23 -17.75
C ILE A 35 37.47 -16.63 -18.44
N SER A 36 37.26 -16.87 -19.74
CA SER A 36 36.09 -16.37 -20.46
C SER A 36 34.79 -17.06 -20.03
N ILE A 37 34.81 -18.39 -19.78
CA ILE A 37 33.66 -19.13 -19.23
C ILE A 37 33.33 -18.66 -17.80
N SER A 38 34.33 -18.38 -16.96
CA SER A 38 34.13 -17.85 -15.62
C SER A 38 33.58 -16.41 -15.63
N CYS A 39 33.95 -15.57 -16.59
CA CYS A 39 33.36 -14.22 -16.76
C CYS A 39 31.93 -14.28 -17.28
N PHE A 40 31.59 -15.25 -18.13
CA PHE A 40 30.24 -15.41 -18.67
C PHE A 40 29.25 -15.97 -17.65
N LEU A 41 29.72 -16.80 -16.70
CA LEU A 41 28.92 -17.33 -15.59
C LEU A 41 28.66 -16.31 -14.47
N CYS A 42 29.40 -15.20 -14.40
CA CYS A 42 29.15 -14.13 -13.42
C CYS A 42 28.05 -13.14 -13.86
N PHE A 43 27.59 -13.20 -15.12
CA PHE A 43 26.62 -12.23 -15.66
C PHE A 43 25.16 -12.70 -15.66
N THR A 44 24.87 -13.94 -15.24
CA THR A 44 23.52 -14.54 -15.36
C THR A 44 22.80 -14.83 -14.04
N THR A 45 23.34 -14.41 -12.89
CA THR A 45 22.69 -14.63 -11.58
C THR A 45 22.43 -13.33 -10.82
N ALA A 46 21.68 -12.41 -11.43
CA ALA A 46 21.14 -11.25 -10.70
C ALA A 46 19.81 -10.75 -11.29
N THR A 47 18.85 -11.65 -11.46
CA THR A 47 17.42 -11.28 -11.50
C THR A 47 16.62 -12.21 -10.62
N PHE A 48 17.01 -12.31 -9.36
CA PHE A 48 16.02 -12.61 -8.34
C PHE A 48 15.32 -11.29 -8.04
N SER A 49 14.13 -11.10 -8.62
CA SER A 49 13.15 -10.23 -7.99
C SER A 49 12.89 -10.84 -6.61
N VAL A 50 13.59 -10.34 -5.59
CA VAL A 50 13.05 -10.41 -4.24
C VAL A 50 11.78 -9.58 -4.34
N ALA A 51 10.65 -10.26 -4.53
CA ALA A 51 9.41 -9.73 -4.01
C ALA A 51 9.73 -9.54 -2.53
N ALA A 52 10.02 -8.30 -2.14
CA ALA A 52 10.01 -7.95 -0.74
C ALA A 52 8.61 -8.38 -0.30
N GLU A 53 8.53 -9.46 0.47
CA GLU A 53 7.35 -9.69 1.28
C GLU A 53 7.23 -8.42 2.11
N THR A 54 6.35 -7.52 1.68
CA THR A 54 5.85 -6.47 2.55
C THR A 54 5.14 -7.22 3.65
N GLN A 55 5.91 -7.58 4.68
CA GLN A 55 5.42 -7.83 6.01
C GLN A 55 4.71 -6.53 6.39
N TRP A 56 3.42 -6.48 6.10
CA TRP A 56 2.52 -5.44 6.60
C TRP A 56 2.45 -5.64 8.11
N GLY A 57 3.48 -5.17 8.81
CA GLY A 57 3.39 -4.90 10.22
C GLY A 57 2.38 -3.78 10.36
N VAL A 58 1.11 -4.14 10.55
CA VAL A 58 0.10 -3.21 11.07
C VAL A 58 0.50 -2.93 12.52
N GLY A 59 1.56 -2.15 12.67
CA GLY A 59 1.94 -1.55 13.93
C GLY A 59 0.96 -0.42 14.18
N LEU A 60 0.10 -0.56 15.18
CA LEU A 60 -0.60 0.57 15.78
C LEU A 60 0.47 1.44 16.47
N SER A 61 1.16 2.28 15.70
CA SER A 61 2.01 3.32 16.25
C SER A 61 1.12 4.52 16.54
N GLY A 62 0.86 4.77 17.83
CA GLY A 62 0.22 6.00 18.28
C GLY A 62 1.30 7.05 18.52
N GLY A 63 1.26 8.14 17.76
CA GLY A 63 2.14 9.30 17.92
C GLY A 63 1.37 10.61 17.83
N SER A 64 2.08 11.74 17.88
CA SER A 64 1.48 13.07 17.67
C SER A 64 0.79 13.24 16.31
N GLU A 65 1.09 12.35 15.36
CA GLU A 65 0.51 12.27 14.02
C GLU A 65 -0.79 11.42 13.94
N GLY A 66 -1.29 10.91 15.07
CA GLY A 66 -2.54 10.12 15.15
C GLY A 66 -2.28 8.61 15.19
N ILE A 67 -3.31 7.82 14.96
CA ILE A 67 -3.18 6.37 14.86
C ILE A 67 -2.93 6.04 13.39
N THR A 68 -1.68 5.72 13.02
CA THR A 68 -1.32 5.35 11.64
C THR A 68 -2.26 4.29 11.06
N GLY A 69 -2.67 3.32 11.88
CA GLY A 69 -3.64 2.29 11.49
C GLY A 69 -5.02 2.84 11.08
N PHE A 70 -5.52 3.88 11.74
CA PHE A 70 -6.83 4.46 11.40
C PHE A 70 -6.79 5.20 10.06
N ASN A 71 -5.79 6.08 9.86
CA ASN A 71 -5.64 6.83 8.61
C ASN A 71 -5.46 5.88 7.41
N LEU A 72 -4.67 4.82 7.58
CA LEU A 72 -4.52 3.75 6.60
C LEU A 72 -5.86 3.06 6.29
N SER A 73 -6.65 2.72 7.31
CA SER A 73 -7.98 2.11 7.12
C SER A 73 -8.96 3.03 6.37
N VAL A 74 -8.96 4.33 6.69
CA VAL A 74 -9.75 5.34 5.96
C VAL A 74 -9.34 5.39 4.49
N GLY A 75 -8.03 5.50 4.23
CA GLY A 75 -7.49 5.51 2.87
C GLY A 75 -7.87 4.26 2.08
N ASN A 76 -7.73 3.09 2.69
CA ASN A 76 -8.10 1.82 2.05
C ASN A 76 -9.60 1.72 1.73
N TYR A 77 -10.48 2.12 2.64
CA TYR A 77 -11.93 2.03 2.43
C TYR A 77 -12.42 3.00 1.35
N TYR A 78 -11.97 4.26 1.40
CA TYR A 78 -12.37 5.28 0.42
C TYR A 78 -11.51 5.27 -0.86
N ARG A 79 -10.51 4.38 -0.93
CA ARG A 79 -9.54 4.25 -2.04
C ARG A 79 -8.79 5.56 -2.31
N VAL A 80 -8.31 6.17 -1.23
CA VAL A 80 -7.54 7.41 -1.22
C VAL A 80 -6.14 7.09 -0.65
N PRO A 81 -5.05 7.61 -1.23
CA PRO A 81 -3.71 7.43 -0.66
C PRO A 81 -3.63 7.93 0.78
N GLU A 82 -2.97 7.18 1.67
CA GLU A 82 -2.83 7.55 3.09
C GLU A 82 -2.27 8.98 3.27
N ARG A 83 -1.33 9.39 2.40
CA ARG A 83 -0.79 10.76 2.39
C ARG A 83 -1.87 11.83 2.25
N GLU A 84 -2.89 11.60 1.43
CA GLU A 84 -3.99 12.55 1.25
C GLU A 84 -4.88 12.60 2.50
N VAL A 85 -5.07 11.47 3.19
CA VAL A 85 -5.75 11.41 4.50
C VAL A 85 -5.00 12.24 5.54
N LEU A 86 -3.68 12.11 5.59
CA LEU A 86 -2.83 12.90 6.48
C LEU A 86 -2.89 14.40 6.16
N ILE A 87 -2.95 14.79 4.88
CA ILE A 87 -3.12 16.19 4.49
C ILE A 87 -4.44 16.75 5.04
N VAL A 88 -5.56 16.03 4.89
CA VAL A 88 -6.85 16.47 5.43
C VAL A 88 -6.82 16.62 6.95
N ARG A 89 -6.24 15.64 7.66
CA ARG A 89 -6.05 15.71 9.12
C ARG A 89 -5.23 16.93 9.53
N ASN A 90 -4.07 17.13 8.87
CA ASN A 90 -3.15 18.22 9.21
C ASN A 90 -3.71 19.61 8.90
N ARG A 91 -4.76 19.71 8.06
CA ARG A 91 -5.52 20.94 7.85
C ARG A 91 -6.47 21.30 9.00
N GLY A 92 -6.61 20.44 10.01
CA GLY A 92 -7.40 20.70 11.22
C GLY A 92 -8.72 19.92 11.29
N ILE A 93 -8.93 18.92 10.43
CA ILE A 93 -10.05 17.99 10.57
C ILE A 93 -9.69 16.94 11.61
N HIS A 94 -10.55 16.75 12.62
CA HIS A 94 -10.32 15.73 13.64
C HIS A 94 -10.36 14.32 13.04
N GLU A 95 -9.63 13.40 13.66
CA GLU A 95 -9.43 12.03 13.15
C GLU A 95 -10.76 11.31 12.96
N GLU A 96 -11.67 11.41 13.93
CA GLU A 96 -13.01 10.83 13.89
C GLU A 96 -13.92 11.41 12.79
N GLU A 97 -13.59 12.60 12.27
CA GLU A 97 -14.35 13.26 11.19
C GLU A 97 -13.81 12.94 9.79
N LEU A 98 -12.61 12.35 9.68
CA LEU A 98 -12.01 12.01 8.39
C LEU A 98 -12.94 11.14 7.53
N PRO A 99 -13.62 10.10 8.05
CA PRO A 99 -14.57 9.34 7.26
C PRO A 99 -15.74 10.17 6.72
N VAL A 100 -16.21 11.18 7.46
CA VAL A 100 -17.31 12.06 7.03
C VAL A 100 -16.91 12.88 5.80
N VAL A 101 -15.68 13.40 5.79
CA VAL A 101 -15.13 14.16 4.66
C VAL A 101 -15.19 13.33 3.38
N TYR A 102 -14.60 12.12 3.41
CA TYR A 102 -14.52 11.27 2.23
C TYR A 102 -15.88 10.69 1.84
N PHE A 103 -16.73 10.37 2.82
CA PHE A 103 -18.10 9.92 2.58
C PHE A 103 -18.90 10.97 1.79
N LEU A 104 -18.89 12.22 2.24
CA LEU A 104 -19.61 13.30 1.56
C LEU A 104 -19.00 13.61 0.20
N ALA A 105 -17.67 13.68 0.10
CA ALA A 105 -16.98 13.92 -1.16
C ALA A 105 -17.36 12.88 -2.23
N GLN A 106 -17.36 11.60 -1.86
CA GLN A 106 -17.73 10.51 -2.75
C GLN A 106 -19.21 10.56 -3.17
N ARG A 107 -20.13 10.88 -2.25
CA ARG A 107 -21.57 10.95 -2.57
C ARG A 107 -21.94 12.18 -3.40
N ALA A 108 -21.31 13.31 -3.12
CA ALA A 108 -21.49 14.54 -3.88
C ALA A 108 -20.67 14.55 -5.19
N ARG A 109 -19.73 13.62 -5.36
CA ARG A 109 -18.77 13.57 -6.49
C ARG A 109 -17.95 14.85 -6.61
N VAL A 110 -17.48 15.35 -5.48
CA VAL A 110 -16.62 16.53 -5.36
C VAL A 110 -15.27 16.14 -4.75
N SER A 111 -14.30 17.04 -4.80
CA SER A 111 -13.01 16.79 -4.13
C SER A 111 -13.16 16.86 -2.60
N PRO A 112 -12.37 16.08 -1.82
CA PRO A 112 -12.36 16.19 -0.37
C PRO A 112 -12.07 17.61 0.14
N GLU A 113 -11.22 18.37 -0.56
CA GLU A 113 -10.87 19.75 -0.21
C GLU A 113 -12.09 20.66 -0.18
N ALA A 114 -13.03 20.50 -1.12
CA ALA A 114 -14.26 21.30 -1.14
C ALA A 114 -15.11 21.08 0.13
N VAL A 115 -15.10 19.86 0.67
CA VAL A 115 -15.79 19.51 1.92
C VAL A 115 -15.03 20.09 3.12
N VAL A 116 -13.70 19.91 3.15
CA VAL A 116 -12.82 20.46 4.20
C VAL A 116 -12.93 21.97 4.29
N ASP A 117 -12.93 22.68 3.17
CA ASP A 117 -13.03 24.14 3.13
C ASP A 117 -14.35 24.63 3.73
N LEU A 118 -15.45 23.90 3.56
CA LEU A 118 -16.72 24.23 4.20
C LEU A 118 -16.68 23.96 5.69
N ARG A 119 -16.11 22.82 6.09
CA ARG A 119 -15.98 22.44 7.51
C ARG A 119 -15.16 23.47 8.28
N LEU A 120 -13.99 23.84 7.76
CA LEU A 120 -13.09 24.82 8.39
C LEU A 120 -13.65 26.25 8.39
N ARG A 121 -14.64 26.56 7.55
CA ARG A 121 -15.42 27.82 7.63
C ARG A 121 -16.50 27.81 8.71
N GLY A 122 -16.61 26.75 9.50
CA GLY A 122 -17.57 26.62 10.60
C GLY A 122 -18.92 26.05 10.20
N MET A 123 -19.06 25.47 9.00
CA MET A 123 -20.29 24.81 8.60
C MET A 123 -20.42 23.46 9.30
N ASN A 124 -21.61 23.18 9.86
CA ASN A 124 -21.91 21.88 10.44
C ASN A 124 -22.12 20.83 9.32
N TRP A 125 -21.97 19.55 9.63
CA TRP A 125 -22.00 18.46 8.64
C TRP A 125 -23.35 18.35 7.92
N MET A 126 -24.44 18.68 8.61
CA MET A 126 -25.77 18.69 8.01
C MET A 126 -25.90 19.78 6.96
N ASP A 127 -25.45 20.99 7.26
CA ASP A 127 -25.48 22.11 6.31
C ASP A 127 -24.57 21.86 5.10
N ILE A 128 -23.40 21.24 5.31
CA ILE A 128 -22.51 20.80 4.21
C ILE A 128 -23.24 19.79 3.30
N THR A 129 -23.93 18.82 3.90
CA THR A 129 -24.70 17.79 3.19
C THR A 129 -25.76 18.43 2.30
N LEU A 130 -26.55 19.32 2.88
CA LEU A 130 -27.61 20.03 2.16
C LEU A 130 -27.04 20.96 1.08
N LYS A 131 -25.89 21.61 1.34
CA LYS A 131 -25.22 22.48 0.37
C LYS A 131 -24.80 21.73 -0.89
N PHE A 132 -24.39 20.47 -0.76
CA PHE A 132 -24.09 19.60 -1.91
C PHE A 132 -25.34 18.92 -2.53
N GLY A 133 -26.55 19.29 -2.10
CA GLY A 133 -27.79 18.71 -2.61
C GLY A 133 -28.03 17.27 -2.16
N LEU A 134 -27.29 16.80 -1.16
CA LEU A 134 -27.49 15.48 -0.57
C LEU A 134 -28.61 15.52 0.47
N SER A 135 -29.22 14.38 0.71
CA SER A 135 -30.34 14.24 1.64
C SER A 135 -29.91 13.44 2.89
N PRO A 136 -30.44 13.73 4.09
CA PRO A 136 -30.02 13.08 5.35
C PRO A 136 -30.16 11.55 5.39
N ASP A 137 -30.93 10.95 4.48
CA ASP A 137 -31.09 9.49 4.39
C ASP A 137 -29.80 8.77 3.99
N ILE A 138 -28.80 9.46 3.43
CA ILE A 138 -27.50 8.85 3.10
C ILE A 138 -26.78 8.27 4.33
N TYR A 139 -27.07 8.80 5.52
CA TYR A 139 -26.46 8.37 6.79
C TYR A 139 -27.13 7.14 7.40
N TYR A 140 -28.23 6.66 6.81
CA TYR A 140 -28.92 5.50 7.32
C TYR A 140 -28.16 4.21 6.99
N VAL A 141 -27.85 3.43 8.02
CA VAL A 141 -27.32 2.07 7.91
C VAL A 141 -28.31 1.11 8.56
N PRO A 142 -28.90 0.16 7.81
CA PRO A 142 -29.73 -0.87 8.41
C PRO A 142 -28.83 -1.86 9.17
N VAL A 143 -28.87 -1.81 10.50
CA VAL A 143 -28.19 -2.81 11.34
C VAL A 143 -29.09 -4.04 11.41
N LYS A 144 -28.59 -5.21 10.96
CA LYS A 144 -29.26 -6.48 11.22
C LYS A 144 -29.19 -6.73 12.74
N SER A 145 -30.36 -6.90 13.34
CA SER A 145 -30.69 -6.98 14.77
C SER A 145 -29.57 -7.52 15.68
N GLY A 146 -29.28 -6.83 16.79
CA GLY A 146 -28.58 -7.45 17.93
C GLY A 146 -27.72 -6.52 18.80
N LYS A 147 -27.11 -5.47 18.24
CA LYS A 147 -26.23 -4.54 18.97
C LYS A 147 -26.75 -3.11 18.93
N GLU A 148 -27.92 -2.90 19.53
CA GLU A 148 -28.50 -1.56 19.73
C GLU A 148 -28.04 -1.02 21.09
N GLY A 149 -26.88 -0.38 21.11
CA GLY A 149 -26.32 0.25 22.31
C GLY A 149 -25.73 1.64 22.01
N PRO A 150 -25.52 2.47 23.05
CA PRO A 150 -24.66 3.64 22.92
C PRO A 150 -23.29 3.25 22.34
N PRO A 151 -22.63 4.12 21.55
CA PRO A 151 -22.96 5.52 21.24
C PRO A 151 -23.94 5.75 20.07
N TYR A 152 -24.42 4.69 19.40
CA TYR A 152 -25.12 4.80 18.11
C TYR A 152 -26.66 4.76 18.22
N GLY A 153 -27.20 4.50 19.41
CA GLY A 153 -28.62 4.27 19.64
C GLY A 153 -29.54 5.47 19.35
N ASN A 154 -29.05 6.71 19.45
CA ASN A 154 -29.88 7.91 19.28
C ASN A 154 -30.32 8.13 17.82
N ALA A 155 -29.37 8.12 16.89
CA ALA A 155 -29.65 8.23 15.46
C ALA A 155 -30.53 7.06 14.98
N TYR A 156 -30.18 5.84 15.41
CA TYR A 156 -30.91 4.64 15.04
C TYR A 156 -32.36 4.61 15.58
N GLY A 157 -32.54 4.98 16.85
CA GLY A 157 -33.86 5.10 17.47
C GLY A 157 -34.75 6.11 16.76
N TYR A 158 -34.17 7.17 16.19
CA TYR A 158 -34.93 8.16 15.44
C TYR A 158 -35.41 7.63 14.08
N TYR A 159 -34.55 6.92 13.33
CA TYR A 159 -34.93 6.28 12.07
C TYR A 159 -36.03 5.22 12.23
N LYS A 160 -36.03 4.48 13.34
CA LYS A 160 -37.10 3.52 13.67
C LYS A 160 -38.45 4.16 13.94
N LYS A 161 -38.45 5.37 14.53
CA LYS A 161 -39.67 6.07 14.95
C LYS A 161 -40.34 6.89 13.84
N HIS A 162 -39.64 7.14 12.73
CA HIS A 162 -40.14 8.01 11.66
C HIS A 162 -40.22 7.26 10.32
N PRO A 163 -41.31 7.41 9.55
CA PRO A 163 -41.42 6.80 8.24
C PRO A 163 -40.40 7.42 7.26
N LYS A 164 -39.89 6.62 6.32
CA LYS A 164 -38.83 7.02 5.35
C LYS A 164 -39.09 8.35 4.64
N LYS A 165 -40.36 8.66 4.37
CA LYS A 165 -40.79 9.91 3.72
C LYS A 165 -40.43 11.18 4.52
N GLU A 166 -40.23 11.06 5.83
CA GLU A 166 -39.87 12.15 6.73
C GLU A 166 -38.36 12.30 6.92
N TRP A 167 -37.57 11.33 6.47
CA TRP A 167 -36.11 11.33 6.68
C TRP A 167 -35.41 12.51 6.00
N LYS A 168 -35.97 13.02 4.91
CA LYS A 168 -35.45 14.20 4.21
C LYS A 168 -35.51 15.49 5.05
N LYS A 169 -36.34 15.52 6.10
CA LYS A 169 -36.51 16.68 6.99
C LYS A 169 -35.68 16.57 8.27
N MET A 170 -34.88 15.52 8.42
CA MET A 170 -34.09 15.28 9.61
C MET A 170 -32.98 16.32 9.75
N LYS A 171 -32.80 16.80 10.99
CA LYS A 171 -31.65 17.61 11.38
C LYS A 171 -30.84 16.81 12.39
N PHE A 172 -29.71 16.28 11.95
CA PHE A 172 -28.77 15.60 12.83
C PHE A 172 -27.76 16.58 13.39
N LYS A 173 -27.31 16.32 14.62
CA LYS A 173 -26.13 17.00 15.16
C LYS A 173 -24.88 16.44 14.48
N ASP A 174 -23.80 17.21 14.53
CA ASP A 174 -22.51 16.77 13.99
C ASP A 174 -22.07 15.43 14.57
N GLU A 175 -22.18 15.27 15.89
CA GLU A 175 -21.83 14.02 16.60
C GLU A 175 -22.63 12.83 16.07
N ASP A 176 -23.93 13.00 15.78
CA ASP A 176 -24.78 11.94 15.24
C ASP A 176 -24.31 11.53 13.84
N ILE A 177 -23.95 12.49 13.00
CA ILE A 177 -23.44 12.23 11.64
C ILE A 177 -22.08 11.50 11.71
N VAL A 178 -21.16 12.00 12.54
CA VAL A 178 -19.84 11.39 12.74
C VAL A 178 -20.00 9.95 13.21
N ASN A 179 -20.84 9.71 14.22
CA ASN A 179 -21.11 8.37 14.75
C ASN A 179 -21.71 7.43 13.69
N GLN A 180 -22.66 7.91 12.89
CA GLN A 180 -23.30 7.10 11.85
C GLN A 180 -22.36 6.74 10.71
N VAL A 181 -21.55 7.69 10.24
CA VAL A 181 -20.56 7.44 9.18
C VAL A 181 -19.47 6.51 9.69
N ASN A 182 -19.01 6.70 10.93
CA ASN A 182 -18.00 5.82 11.53
C ASN A 182 -18.53 4.40 11.72
N LEU A 183 -19.78 4.23 12.16
CA LEU A 183 -20.43 2.92 12.21
C LEU A 183 -20.49 2.27 10.82
N LYS A 184 -20.85 3.03 9.78
CA LYS A 184 -20.86 2.55 8.39
C LYS A 184 -19.47 2.11 7.95
N PHE A 185 -18.48 2.98 8.15
CA PHE A 185 -17.09 2.73 7.81
C PHE A 185 -16.58 1.47 8.49
N ILE A 186 -16.75 1.33 9.81
CA ILE A 186 -16.26 0.17 10.57
C ILE A 186 -16.98 -1.12 10.14
N SER A 187 -18.32 -1.09 10.03
CA SER A 187 -19.10 -2.28 9.67
C SER A 187 -18.81 -2.79 8.25
N GLU A 188 -18.58 -1.89 7.30
CA GLU A 188 -18.29 -2.25 5.92
C GLU A 188 -16.80 -2.54 5.67
N HIS A 189 -15.90 -1.80 6.30
CA HIS A 189 -14.45 -1.96 6.14
C HIS A 189 -13.95 -3.24 6.77
N HIS A 190 -14.38 -3.55 7.99
CA HIS A 190 -13.78 -4.66 8.73
C HIS A 190 -14.41 -6.02 8.44
N ARG A 191 -15.60 -6.11 7.86
CA ARG A 191 -16.38 -7.37 7.80
C ARG A 191 -16.34 -8.17 9.13
N TYR A 192 -16.22 -7.49 10.27
CA TYR A 192 -16.43 -8.13 11.56
C TYR A 192 -17.93 -8.40 11.67
N THR A 193 -18.28 -9.68 11.80
CA THR A 193 -19.56 -10.07 12.38
C THR A 193 -19.74 -9.30 13.68
N PRO A 194 -20.92 -8.73 13.97
CA PRO A 194 -21.19 -8.08 15.25
C PRO A 194 -21.13 -9.03 16.45
N GLU A 195 -20.45 -10.17 16.38
CA GLU A 195 -20.17 -11.05 17.51
C GLU A 195 -18.64 -11.23 17.63
N GLN A 196 -18.02 -10.35 18.41
CA GLN A 196 -16.85 -10.58 19.23
C GLN A 196 -16.77 -9.43 20.24
#